data_AF-K6XSD2-F1
#
_entry.id   AF-K6XSD2-F1
#
_cell.length_a   1.000
_cell.length_b   1.000
_cell.length_c   1.000
_cell.angle_alpha   90.00
_cell.angle_beta   90.00
_cell.angle_gamma   90.00
#
_symmetry.space_group_name_H-M   'P 1'
#
loop_
_entity.id
_entity.type
_entity.pdbx_description
1 polymer ?
#
loop_
_entity_poly.entity_id
_entity_poly.type
_entity_poly.pdbx_seq_one_letter_code
_entity_poly.pdbx_strand_id
1 'polypeptide(L)'
;MATTIYSAAASLDGFIAGPGGDMSWLTRFFREDAGEGGDSTAALRLRESTGSLLVGNRSFRGDDPNKGTDREGAFEGEFSGPTVVLTHNPPAEPEEGVTFVSDLHRAVEEAKRLAGDGYVTVIGADVARQMIDAGLLDEVLIFHVPVFLGDGVRVFDRPGGGEVRLTRIPGETDFWCRVER
;
A
#
# COMPACT_ATOMS: atom_id res chain seq x y z
N MET A 1 -1.23 -7.29 18.72
CA MET A 1 -1.80 -6.00 18.24
C MET A 1 -1.22 -5.75 16.86
N ALA A 2 -2.09 -5.62 15.85
CA ALA A 2 -1.69 -5.49 14.47
C ALA A 2 -0.70 -4.33 14.21
N THR A 3 0.28 -4.61 13.35
CA THR A 3 1.26 -3.64 12.84
C THR A 3 0.72 -3.01 11.57
N THR A 4 0.85 -1.69 11.43
CA THR A 4 0.48 -0.99 10.19
C THR A 4 1.68 -0.85 9.27
N ILE A 5 1.51 -1.19 8.00
CA ILE A 5 2.59 -1.13 7.03
C ILE A 5 2.13 -0.47 5.73
N TYR A 6 2.84 0.56 5.28
CA TYR A 6 2.65 1.12 3.94
C TYR A 6 3.52 0.35 2.96
N SER A 7 2.90 -0.31 1.98
CA SER A 7 3.61 -1.09 0.96
C SER A 7 3.26 -0.60 -0.44
N ALA A 8 4.27 -0.46 -1.30
CA ALA A 8 4.10 -0.08 -2.70
C ALA A 8 5.27 -0.53 -3.57
N ALA A 9 4.98 -0.82 -4.84
CA ALA A 9 5.99 -0.78 -5.90
C ALA A 9 6.17 0.67 -6.37
N ALA A 10 7.42 1.11 -6.51
CA ALA A 10 7.76 2.45 -6.95
C ALA A 10 8.83 2.39 -8.04
N SER A 11 8.71 3.26 -9.03
CA SER A 11 9.82 3.61 -9.93
C SER A 11 11.02 4.14 -9.15
N LEU A 12 12.20 4.10 -9.77
CA LEU A 12 13.46 4.50 -9.13
C LEU A 12 13.50 6.00 -8.79
N ASP A 13 12.73 6.84 -9.48
CA ASP A 13 12.52 8.26 -9.18
C ASP A 13 11.32 8.53 -8.24
N GLY A 14 10.73 7.47 -7.68
CA GLY A 14 9.85 7.54 -6.51
C GLY A 14 8.37 7.74 -6.83
N PHE A 15 7.89 7.26 -7.98
CA PHE A 15 6.47 7.28 -8.33
C PHE A 15 5.83 5.88 -8.26
N ILE A 16 4.68 5.77 -7.60
CA ILE A 16 3.89 4.53 -7.42
C ILE A 16 2.81 4.36 -8.49
N ALA A 17 2.45 5.45 -9.17
CA ALA A 17 1.54 5.46 -10.32
C ALA A 17 1.99 6.58 -11.27
N GLY A 18 1.74 6.42 -12.56
CA GLY A 18 1.98 7.45 -13.56
C GLY A 18 0.99 8.62 -13.46
N PRO A 19 1.07 9.59 -14.40
CA PRO A 19 0.11 10.70 -14.48
C PRO A 19 -1.34 10.21 -14.51
N GLY A 20 -2.22 10.89 -13.77
CA GLY A 20 -3.62 10.48 -13.66
C GLY A 20 -3.87 9.21 -12.81
N GLY A 21 -2.82 8.62 -12.21
CA GLY A 21 -2.93 7.37 -11.45
C GLY A 21 -2.77 6.12 -12.31
N ASP A 22 -2.21 6.24 -13.52
CA ASP A 22 -1.96 5.12 -14.44
C ASP A 22 -1.07 4.04 -13.79
N MET A 23 -1.57 2.80 -13.76
CA MET A 23 -0.85 1.64 -13.24
C MET A 23 -0.33 0.71 -14.35
N SER A 24 -0.66 0.98 -15.61
CA SER A 24 -0.28 0.13 -16.76
C SER A 24 1.24 -0.01 -16.92
N TRP A 25 2.02 0.99 -16.49
CA TRP A 25 3.48 0.98 -16.53
C TRP A 25 4.10 -0.20 -15.77
N LEU A 26 3.40 -0.75 -14.77
CA LEU A 26 3.87 -1.83 -13.92
C LEU A 26 3.71 -3.22 -14.58
N THR A 27 2.74 -3.36 -15.49
CA THR A 27 2.39 -4.65 -16.13
C THR A 27 3.54 -5.33 -16.86
N ARG A 28 4.42 -4.54 -17.50
CA ARG A 28 5.63 -5.04 -18.19
C ARG A 28 6.65 -5.65 -17.23
N PHE A 29 6.67 -5.22 -15.97
CA PHE A 29 7.59 -5.72 -14.96
C PHE A 29 7.04 -6.95 -14.23
N PHE A 30 5.73 -7.17 -14.27
CA PHE A 30 5.12 -8.42 -13.80
C PHE A 30 5.31 -9.59 -14.77
N ARG A 31 5.60 -9.34 -16.06
CA ARG A 31 5.54 -10.37 -17.12
C ARG A 31 6.88 -10.85 -17.70
N GLU A 32 7.97 -10.09 -17.62
CA GLU A 32 9.19 -10.42 -18.40
C GLU A 32 10.50 -10.62 -17.60
N ASP A 33 10.55 -10.37 -16.28
CA ASP A 33 11.80 -10.49 -15.48
C ASP A 33 11.81 -11.63 -14.44
N ALA A 34 10.78 -12.47 -14.35
CA ALA A 34 10.75 -13.59 -13.40
C ALA A 34 11.53 -14.82 -13.91
N GLY A 35 12.81 -14.66 -14.24
CA GLY A 35 13.77 -15.75 -14.10
C GLY A 35 13.98 -15.99 -12.59
N GLU A 36 13.52 -17.13 -12.07
CA GLU A 36 13.67 -17.57 -10.66
C GLU A 36 13.27 -16.56 -9.54
N GLY A 37 12.54 -15.49 -9.85
CA GLY A 37 12.20 -14.42 -8.90
C GLY A 37 10.72 -14.04 -8.89
N GLY A 38 9.83 -15.00 -9.09
CA GLY A 38 8.40 -14.81 -8.92
C GLY A 38 8.10 -14.57 -7.44
N ASP A 39 7.80 -13.31 -7.13
CA ASP A 39 7.49 -12.79 -5.79
C ASP A 39 8.71 -12.72 -4.86
N SER A 40 9.09 -11.51 -4.45
CA SER A 40 10.15 -11.35 -3.45
C SER A 40 9.71 -12.04 -2.15
N THR A 41 10.65 -12.62 -1.40
CA THR A 41 10.34 -13.21 -0.08
C THR A 41 9.63 -12.20 0.83
N ALA A 42 9.86 -10.90 0.63
CA ALA A 42 9.17 -9.84 1.35
C ALA A 42 7.69 -9.67 0.94
N ALA A 43 7.38 -9.68 -0.36
CA ALA A 43 6.01 -9.58 -0.86
C ALA A 43 5.16 -10.78 -0.40
N LEU A 44 5.69 -12.01 -0.52
CA LEU A 44 5.02 -13.22 -0.04
C LEU A 44 4.72 -13.17 1.45
N ARG A 45 5.71 -12.83 2.28
CA ARG A 45 5.52 -12.75 3.72
C ARG A 45 4.52 -11.68 4.13
N LEU A 46 4.57 -10.51 3.49
CA LEU A 46 3.59 -9.46 3.74
C LEU A 46 2.18 -9.93 3.37
N ARG A 47 2.00 -10.55 2.20
CA ARG A 47 0.71 -11.09 1.75
C ARG A 47 0.16 -12.10 2.77
N GLU A 48 0.95 -13.10 3.13
CA GLU A 48 0.55 -14.15 4.08
C GLU A 48 0.25 -13.63 5.49
N SER A 49 0.90 -12.53 5.88
CA SER A 49 0.72 -11.91 7.19
C SER A 49 -0.31 -10.78 7.21
N THR A 50 -0.86 -10.38 6.06
CA THR A 50 -1.86 -9.31 5.97
C THR A 50 -3.21 -9.82 6.46
N GLY A 51 -3.73 -9.22 7.54
CA GLY A 51 -5.04 -9.54 8.08
C GLY A 51 -6.15 -8.59 7.59
N SER A 52 -5.81 -7.35 7.24
CA SER A 52 -6.76 -6.40 6.67
C SER A 52 -6.06 -5.35 5.80
N LEU A 53 -6.83 -4.66 4.97
CA LEU A 53 -6.36 -3.50 4.22
C LEU A 53 -6.91 -2.20 4.83
N LEU A 54 -6.09 -1.14 4.78
CA LEU A 54 -6.53 0.24 4.94
C LEU A 54 -6.21 1.01 3.66
N VAL A 55 -7.23 1.36 2.90
CA VAL A 55 -7.09 1.90 1.54
C VAL A 55 -7.60 3.33 1.47
N GLY A 56 -6.84 4.23 0.85
CA GLY A 56 -7.33 5.57 0.53
C GLY A 56 -8.34 5.55 -0.60
N ASN A 57 -9.36 6.42 -0.54
CA ASN A 57 -10.43 6.47 -1.56
C ASN A 57 -9.92 6.57 -3.01
N ARG A 58 -8.81 7.29 -3.25
CA ARG A 58 -8.20 7.41 -4.58
C ARG A 58 -7.65 6.07 -5.09
N SER A 59 -7.04 5.28 -4.21
CA SER A 59 -6.52 3.95 -4.55
C SER A 59 -7.64 2.94 -4.68
N PHE A 60 -8.64 3.00 -3.79
CA PHE A 60 -9.81 2.10 -3.84
C PHE A 60 -10.60 2.23 -5.14
N ARG A 61 -10.73 3.45 -5.67
CA ARG A 61 -11.39 3.73 -6.97
C ARG A 61 -10.41 3.85 -8.13
N GLY A 62 -9.14 3.55 -7.87
CA GLY A 62 -8.02 3.83 -8.75
C GLY A 62 -7.93 2.87 -9.92
N ASP A 63 -6.84 3.01 -10.66
CA ASP A 63 -6.45 2.03 -11.65
C ASP A 63 -5.76 0.84 -10.98
N ASP A 64 -5.79 -0.32 -11.65
CA ASP A 64 -5.14 -1.55 -11.22
C ASP A 64 -4.34 -2.10 -12.42
N PRO A 65 -3.07 -2.51 -12.25
CA PRO A 65 -2.27 -3.03 -13.35
C PRO A 65 -2.87 -4.29 -13.99
N ASN A 66 -3.63 -5.07 -13.23
CA ASN A 66 -4.30 -6.29 -13.65
C ASN A 66 -5.81 -6.10 -13.89
N LYS A 67 -6.27 -4.86 -14.05
CA LYS A 67 -7.69 -4.53 -14.27
C LYS A 67 -8.30 -5.33 -15.42
N GLY A 68 -9.46 -5.93 -15.16
CA GLY A 68 -10.18 -6.77 -16.12
C GLY A 68 -9.56 -8.16 -16.32
N THR A 69 -8.65 -8.59 -15.44
CA THR A 69 -8.10 -9.94 -15.41
C THR A 69 -8.50 -10.67 -14.12
N ASP A 70 -8.17 -11.95 -14.00
CA ASP A 70 -8.36 -12.75 -12.79
C ASP A 70 -7.41 -12.36 -11.64
N ARG A 71 -6.46 -11.45 -11.90
CA ARG A 71 -5.47 -10.95 -10.92
C ARG A 71 -5.73 -9.51 -10.47
N GLU A 72 -6.92 -8.98 -10.74
CA GLU A 72 -7.34 -7.65 -10.30
C GLU A 72 -7.50 -7.60 -8.78
N GLY A 73 -6.97 -6.55 -8.15
CA GLY A 73 -7.07 -6.33 -6.71
C GLY A 73 -5.74 -6.48 -5.97
N ALA A 74 -5.78 -6.25 -4.66
CA ALA A 74 -4.60 -6.27 -3.81
C ALA A 74 -3.88 -7.64 -3.86
N PHE A 75 -2.55 -7.59 -3.90
CA PHE A 75 -1.69 -8.77 -4.04
C PHE A 75 -2.06 -9.61 -5.28
N GLU A 76 -2.22 -8.94 -6.43
CA GLU A 76 -2.54 -9.59 -7.71
C GLU A 76 -3.81 -10.45 -7.63
N GLY A 77 -4.82 -9.95 -6.93
CA GLY A 77 -6.12 -10.59 -6.72
C GLY A 77 -6.13 -11.69 -5.65
N GLU A 78 -5.01 -11.96 -4.98
CA GLU A 78 -4.91 -13.06 -4.02
C GLU A 78 -5.45 -12.73 -2.62
N PHE A 79 -5.66 -11.44 -2.31
CA PHE A 79 -6.23 -11.04 -1.03
C PHE A 79 -7.75 -10.89 -1.11
N SER A 80 -8.46 -11.63 -0.24
CA SER A 80 -9.91 -11.62 -0.11
C SER A 80 -10.41 -11.25 1.30
N GLY A 81 -9.53 -10.69 2.13
CA GLY A 81 -9.83 -10.31 3.51
C GLY A 81 -10.57 -8.97 3.64
N PRO A 82 -10.84 -8.54 4.89
CA PRO A 82 -11.59 -7.32 5.16
C PRO A 82 -10.80 -6.07 4.73
N THR A 83 -11.52 -5.11 4.15
CA THR A 83 -10.94 -3.85 3.66
C THR A 83 -11.62 -2.65 4.32
N VAL A 84 -10.82 -1.75 4.88
CA VAL A 84 -11.29 -0.45 5.39
C VAL A 84 -10.90 0.63 4.41
N VAL A 85 -11.87 1.42 3.95
CA VAL A 85 -11.63 2.54 3.02
C VAL A 85 -11.79 3.87 3.76
N LEU A 86 -10.71 4.66 3.80
CA LEU A 86 -10.75 6.01 4.35
C LEU A 86 -11.35 6.98 3.31
N THR A 87 -12.58 7.42 3.56
CA THR A 87 -13.31 8.34 2.68
C THR A 87 -14.36 9.17 3.41
N HIS A 88 -14.53 10.42 2.98
CA HIS A 88 -15.67 11.26 3.39
C HIS A 88 -16.91 11.04 2.51
N ASN A 89 -16.75 10.34 1.39
CA ASN A 89 -17.79 10.14 0.38
C ASN A 89 -18.00 8.63 0.13
N PRO A 90 -18.59 7.90 1.09
CA PRO A 90 -18.90 6.49 0.90
C PRO A 90 -19.92 6.30 -0.23
N PRO A 91 -19.89 5.17 -0.95
CA PRO A 91 -20.97 4.83 -1.88
C PRO A 91 -22.30 4.65 -1.14
N ALA A 92 -23.42 4.88 -1.84
CA ALA A 92 -24.75 4.66 -1.27
C ALA A 92 -24.99 3.17 -0.93
N GLU A 93 -24.43 2.29 -1.74
CA GLU A 93 -24.46 0.84 -1.56
C GLU A 93 -23.00 0.35 -1.42
N PRO A 94 -22.53 0.09 -0.19
CA PRO A 94 -21.18 -0.40 0.04
C PRO A 94 -21.04 -1.86 -0.39
N GLU A 95 -19.87 -2.19 -0.94
CA GLU A 95 -19.51 -3.55 -1.32
C GLU A 95 -19.38 -4.46 -0.09
N GLU A 96 -19.75 -5.73 -0.22
CA GLU A 96 -19.60 -6.72 0.84
C GLU A 96 -18.11 -6.86 1.21
N GLY A 97 -17.81 -6.91 2.51
CA GLY A 97 -16.42 -6.99 2.99
C GLY A 97 -15.65 -5.66 3.01
N VAL A 98 -16.29 -4.55 2.61
CA VAL A 98 -15.68 -3.21 2.62
C VAL A 98 -16.35 -2.30 3.65
N THR A 99 -15.56 -1.80 4.59
CA THR A 99 -16.01 -0.83 5.61
C THR A 99 -15.52 0.57 5.26
N PHE A 100 -16.42 1.52 5.03
CA PHE A 100 -16.06 2.91 4.77
C PHE A 100 -16.05 3.74 6.05
N VAL A 101 -14.93 4.43 6.31
CA VAL A 101 -14.73 5.26 7.52
C VAL A 101 -14.19 6.63 7.09
N SER A 102 -14.65 7.71 7.71
CA SER A 102 -14.21 9.07 7.36
C SER A 102 -13.11 9.65 8.25
N ASP A 103 -12.96 9.12 9.46
CA ASP A 103 -11.94 9.54 10.41
C ASP A 103 -10.73 8.59 10.39
N LEU A 104 -9.52 9.15 10.35
CA LEU A 104 -8.28 8.39 10.25
C LEU A 104 -8.06 7.46 11.44
N HIS A 105 -8.25 7.95 12.67
CA HIS A 105 -7.98 7.16 13.87
C HIS A 105 -8.94 5.98 13.96
N ARG A 106 -10.23 6.22 13.70
CA ARG A 106 -11.24 5.16 13.64
C ARG A 106 -10.98 4.15 12.53
N ALA A 107 -10.50 4.60 11.36
CA ALA A 107 -10.15 3.72 10.26
C ALA A 107 -8.98 2.79 10.64
N VAL A 108 -7.95 3.33 11.30
CA VAL A 108 -6.81 2.56 11.79
C VAL A 108 -7.24 1.59 12.90
N GLU A 109 -8.06 2.03 13.86
CA GLU A 109 -8.59 1.16 14.92
C GLU A 109 -9.39 -0.01 14.35
N GLU A 110 -10.29 0.26 13.41
CA GLU A 110 -11.11 -0.77 12.78
C GLU A 110 -10.26 -1.73 11.95
N ALA A 111 -9.33 -1.20 11.15
CA ALA A 111 -8.43 -2.04 10.36
C ALA A 111 -7.57 -2.94 11.27
N LYS A 112 -7.03 -2.41 12.38
CA LYS A 112 -6.26 -3.19 13.36
C LYS A 112 -7.11 -4.26 14.03
N ARG A 113 -8.36 -3.95 14.38
CA ARG A 113 -9.31 -4.93 14.94
C ARG A 113 -9.55 -6.09 13.97
N LEU A 114 -9.73 -5.77 12.68
CA LEU A 114 -9.96 -6.75 11.61
C LEU A 114 -8.70 -7.57 11.30
N ALA A 115 -7.51 -6.97 11.39
CA ALA A 115 -6.24 -7.67 11.15
C ALA A 115 -5.82 -8.63 12.27
N GLY A 116 -6.33 -8.44 13.50
CA GLY A 116 -5.94 -9.25 14.65
C GLY A 116 -4.47 -9.03 15.03
N ASP A 117 -3.65 -10.08 14.88
CA ASP A 117 -2.21 -10.05 15.14
C ASP A 117 -1.36 -9.96 13.85
N GLY A 118 -2.02 -9.87 12.68
CA GLY A 118 -1.34 -9.67 11.40
C GLY A 118 -1.03 -8.21 11.09
N TYR A 119 -0.74 -7.94 9.82
CA TYR A 119 -0.57 -6.58 9.31
C TYR A 119 -1.90 -5.95 8.88
N VAL A 120 -1.99 -4.65 9.13
CA VAL A 120 -2.84 -3.73 8.36
C VAL A 120 -2.00 -3.21 7.21
N THR A 121 -2.25 -3.70 6.00
CA THR A 121 -1.54 -3.22 4.81
C THR A 121 -2.23 -1.96 4.28
N VAL A 122 -1.48 -0.86 4.32
CA VAL A 122 -1.94 0.47 3.91
C VAL A 122 -1.66 0.66 2.42
N ILE A 123 -2.70 0.97 1.65
CA ILE A 123 -2.62 1.23 0.22
C ILE A 123 -3.03 2.67 -0.07
N GLY A 124 -2.09 3.43 -0.64
CA GLY A 124 -2.27 4.82 -1.05
C GLY A 124 -1.36 5.79 -0.30
N ALA A 125 -0.56 6.54 -1.05
CA ALA A 125 0.46 7.45 -0.51
C ALA A 125 -0.11 8.54 0.41
N ASP A 126 -1.30 9.09 0.10
CA ASP A 126 -1.89 10.14 0.93
C ASP A 126 -2.32 9.63 2.31
N VAL A 127 -2.93 8.43 2.39
CA VAL A 127 -3.29 7.84 3.70
C VAL A 127 -2.04 7.48 4.49
N ALA A 128 -1.04 6.89 3.84
CA ALA A 128 0.24 6.59 4.48
C ALA A 128 0.91 7.86 5.05
N ARG A 129 0.90 8.97 4.28
CA ARG A 129 1.40 10.26 4.75
C ARG A 129 0.64 10.78 5.96
N GLN A 130 -0.69 10.75 5.93
CA GLN A 130 -1.52 11.17 7.06
C GLN A 130 -1.24 10.32 8.32
N MET A 131 -1.03 9.00 8.14
CA MET A 131 -0.66 8.12 9.25
C MET A 131 0.72 8.43 9.81
N ILE A 132 1.72 8.74 8.97
CA ILE A 132 3.03 9.19 9.41
C ILE A 132 2.90 10.50 10.21
N ASP A 133 2.15 11.48 9.69
CA ASP A 133 1.91 12.76 10.35
C ASP A 133 1.25 12.60 11.73
N ALA A 134 0.39 11.59 11.88
CA ALA A 134 -0.30 11.27 13.14
C ALA A 134 0.47 10.28 14.03
N GLY A 135 1.65 9.81 13.63
CA GLY A 135 2.41 8.78 14.36
C GLY A 135 1.75 7.39 14.39
N LEU A 136 0.82 7.13 13.47
CA LEU A 136 0.01 5.91 13.40
C LEU A 136 0.60 4.82 12.50
N LEU A 137 1.57 5.15 11.64
CA LEU A 137 2.25 4.16 10.79
C LEU A 137 3.43 3.53 11.53
N ASP A 138 3.54 2.20 11.47
CA ASP A 138 4.61 1.46 12.14
C ASP A 138 5.77 1.14 11.17
N GLU A 139 5.46 0.68 9.96
CA GLU A 139 6.45 0.18 9.00
C GLU A 139 6.18 0.66 7.56
N VAL A 140 7.22 0.60 6.73
CA VAL A 140 7.18 0.93 5.30
C VAL A 140 7.93 -0.17 4.55
N LEU A 141 7.41 -0.61 3.41
CA LEU A 141 8.05 -1.55 2.48
C LEU A 141 7.92 -1.05 1.05
N ILE A 142 9.02 -0.61 0.44
CA ILE A 142 9.03 -0.14 -0.95
C ILE A 142 9.82 -1.10 -1.84
N PHE A 143 9.17 -1.59 -2.89
CA PHE A 143 9.80 -2.35 -3.97
C PHE A 143 10.21 -1.41 -5.09
N HIS A 144 11.50 -1.29 -5.38
CA HIS A 144 11.97 -0.44 -6.47
C HIS A 144 11.98 -1.18 -7.79
N VAL A 145 11.26 -0.63 -8.76
CA VAL A 145 11.23 -1.07 -10.15
C VAL A 145 12.28 -0.29 -10.94
N PRO A 146 13.13 -0.93 -11.77
CA PRO A 146 14.28 -0.29 -12.43
C PRO A 146 13.84 0.56 -13.64
N VAL A 147 13.01 1.57 -13.38
CA VAL A 147 12.47 2.50 -14.38
C VAL A 147 12.34 3.89 -13.79
N PHE A 148 12.50 4.92 -14.62
CA PHE A 148 12.13 6.29 -14.29
C PHE A 148 10.81 6.63 -14.98
N LEU A 149 9.80 7.08 -14.21
CA LEU A 149 8.51 7.50 -14.76
C LEU A 149 8.47 8.99 -15.10
N GLY A 150 9.26 9.81 -14.41
CA GLY A 150 9.38 11.25 -14.60
C GLY A 150 8.25 12.07 -13.97
N ASP A 151 7.05 11.52 -13.85
CA ASP A 151 5.89 12.19 -13.25
C ASP A 151 4.82 11.19 -12.77
N GLY A 152 3.88 11.65 -11.94
CA GLY A 152 2.75 10.87 -11.44
C GLY A 152 2.54 11.02 -9.93
N VAL A 153 2.06 9.95 -9.31
CA VAL A 153 1.83 9.90 -7.85
C VAL A 153 3.12 9.48 -7.17
N ARG A 154 3.71 10.39 -6.38
CA ARG A 154 4.92 10.09 -5.60
C ARG A 154 4.61 9.10 -4.47
N VAL A 155 5.59 8.24 -4.17
CA VAL A 155 5.55 7.30 -3.03
C VAL A 155 5.35 8.03 -1.70
N PHE A 156 5.92 9.23 -1.59
CA PHE A 156 5.74 10.10 -0.43
C PHE A 156 5.88 11.56 -0.85
N ASP A 157 4.79 12.32 -0.76
CA ASP A 157 4.76 13.74 -1.08
C ASP A 157 4.35 14.55 0.16
N ARG A 158 5.35 15.16 0.82
CA ARG A 158 5.15 15.87 2.09
C ARG A 158 5.96 17.18 2.12
N PRO A 159 5.62 18.16 1.27
CA PRO A 159 6.35 19.41 1.18
C PRO A 159 6.33 20.16 2.52
N GLY A 160 7.51 20.60 2.97
CA GLY A 160 7.66 21.34 4.23
C GLY A 160 7.55 20.50 5.51
N GLY A 161 7.32 19.18 5.41
CA GLY A 161 7.16 18.32 6.60
C GLY A 161 8.46 17.97 7.34
N GLY A 162 9.61 18.13 6.70
CA GLY A 162 10.90 17.69 7.25
C GLY A 162 11.16 16.19 7.08
N GLU A 163 12.26 15.73 7.65
CA GLU A 163 12.74 14.35 7.56
C GLU A 163 11.86 13.39 8.38
N VAL A 164 11.48 12.25 7.78
CA VAL A 164 10.89 11.10 8.48
C VAL A 164 11.97 10.04 8.55
N ARG A 165 12.39 9.68 9.77
CA ARG A 165 13.45 8.70 9.94
C ARG A 165 12.91 7.27 9.87
N LEU A 166 13.66 6.45 9.16
CA LEU A 166 13.37 5.05 8.94
C LEU A 166 14.57 4.21 9.35
N THR A 167 14.34 3.21 10.19
CA THR A 167 15.35 2.21 10.55
C THR A 167 15.06 0.90 9.84
N ARG A 168 16.04 0.37 9.10
CA ARG A 168 15.92 -0.93 8.43
C ARG A 168 15.66 -2.05 9.44
N ILE A 169 14.80 -2.99 9.09
CA ILE A 169 14.55 -4.18 9.91
C ILE A 169 15.64 -5.22 9.60
N PRO A 170 16.41 -5.69 10.61
CA PRO A 170 17.46 -6.68 10.39
C PRO A 170 16.93 -7.98 9.77
N GLY A 171 17.61 -8.48 8.74
CA GLY A 171 17.25 -9.72 8.06
C GLY A 171 16.23 -9.57 6.93
N GLU A 172 15.66 -8.37 6.76
CA GLU A 172 14.75 -8.10 5.65
C GLU A 172 15.49 -7.60 4.41
N THR A 173 15.07 -8.08 3.24
CA THR A 173 15.45 -7.53 1.93
C THR A 173 14.57 -6.32 1.60
N ASP A 174 14.91 -5.60 0.53
CA ASP A 174 14.17 -4.43 0.07
C ASP A 174 14.18 -3.26 1.09
N PHE A 175 13.43 -2.20 0.82
CA PHE A 175 13.32 -1.07 1.74
C PHE A 175 12.25 -1.33 2.80
N TRP A 176 12.38 -2.46 3.53
CA TRP A 176 11.57 -2.76 4.70
C TRP A 176 12.15 -2.06 5.93
N CYS A 177 11.43 -1.04 6.39
CA CYS A 177 11.87 -0.18 7.47
C CYS A 177 10.77 0.04 8.50
N ARG A 178 11.19 0.27 9.74
CA ARG A 178 10.36 0.82 10.81
C ARG A 178 10.39 2.34 10.79
N VAL A 179 9.24 2.96 11.00
CA VAL A 179 9.12 4.41 11.18
C VAL A 179 9.57 4.78 12.61
N GLU A 180 10.49 5.74 12.72
CA GLU A 180 10.89 6.27 14.03
C GLU A 180 9.87 7.30 14.53
N ARG A 181 9.57 7.25 15.83
CA ARG A 181 8.64 8.16 16.53
C ARG A 181 9.38 9.05 17.49
#